data_AF-A0A4Q0VUQ7-F1
#
_entry.id   AF-A0A4Q0VUQ7-F1
#
_cell.length_a   1.000
_cell.length_b   1.000
_cell.length_c   1.000
_cell.angle_alpha   90.00
_cell.angle_beta   90.00
_cell.angle_gamma   90.00
#
_symmetry.space_group_name_H-M   'P 1'
#
loop_
_entity.id
_entity.type
_entity.pdbx_description
1 polymer ?
#
loop_
_entity_poly.entity_id
_entity_poly.type
_entity_poly.pdbx_seq_one_letter_code
_entity_poly.pdbx_strand_id
1 'polypeptide(L)' 'MAVMLIRAYEYQAQDKVKVAQPSTFNDRESVSSWAQAAVDAAYQLGLLKGRGNNTFTPKAPMTRAESAQVLVNLLTIK' A
#
# COMPACT_ATOMS: atom_id res chain seq x y z
N MET A 1 4.67 -4.98 3.96
CA MET A 1 3.28 -5.43 3.76
C MET A 1 2.67 -5.00 2.42
N ALA A 2 2.83 -3.73 1.99
CA ALA A 2 2.21 -3.21 0.75
C ALA A 2 2.34 -4.11 -0.50
N VAL A 3 3.53 -4.68 -0.73
CA VAL A 3 3.77 -5.56 -1.87
C VAL A 3 2.96 -6.86 -1.81
N MET A 4 2.80 -7.46 -0.62
CA MET A 4 1.96 -8.66 -0.47
C MET A 4 0.48 -8.32 -0.68
N LEU A 5 0.06 -7.16 -0.19
CA LEU A 5 -1.31 -6.68 -0.33
C LEU A 5 -1.71 -6.48 -1.80
N ILE A 6 -0.85 -5.82 -2.58
CA ILE A 6 -1.10 -5.60 -4.00
C ILE A 6 -1.08 -6.90 -4.79
N ARG A 7 -0.15 -7.81 -4.50
CA ARG A 7 -0.16 -9.13 -5.15
C ARG A 7 -1.44 -9.90 -4.85
N ALA A 8 -1.94 -9.84 -3.63
CA ALA A 8 -3.21 -10.47 -3.27
C ALA A 8 -4.39 -9.83 -4.00
N TYR A 9 -4.41 -8.50 -4.10
CA TYR A 9 -5.42 -7.76 -4.88
C TYR A 9 -5.39 -8.12 -6.37
N GLU A 10 -4.21 -8.11 -7.00
CA GLU A 10 -4.04 -8.47 -8.42
C GLU A 10 -4.45 -9.92 -8.69
N TYR A 11 -4.16 -10.82 -7.75
CA TYR A 11 -4.62 -12.21 -7.83
C TYR A 11 -6.14 -12.32 -7.76
N GLN A 12 -6.80 -11.53 -6.90
CA GLN A 12 -8.26 -11.52 -6.81
C GLN A 12 -8.93 -10.86 -8.02
N ALA A 13 -8.38 -9.74 -8.49
CA ALA A 13 -8.91 -8.98 -9.62
C ALA A 13 -8.61 -9.65 -10.98
N GLN A 14 -7.66 -10.60 -11.02
CA GLN A 14 -7.10 -11.17 -12.26
C GLN A 14 -6.56 -10.10 -13.23
N ASP A 15 -6.21 -8.93 -12.71
CA ASP A 15 -5.68 -7.79 -13.46
C ASP A 15 -4.59 -7.08 -12.67
N LYS A 16 -3.66 -6.43 -13.37
CA LYS A 16 -2.56 -5.67 -12.76
C LYS A 16 -2.99 -4.25 -12.45
N VAL A 17 -2.59 -3.76 -11.28
CA VAL A 17 -2.92 -2.38 -10.90
C VAL A 17 -2.09 -1.41 -11.72
N LYS A 18 -2.75 -0.60 -12.55
CA LYS A 18 -2.09 0.49 -13.28
C LYS A 18 -2.01 1.71 -12.39
N VAL A 19 -0.80 2.04 -11.94
CA VAL A 19 -0.54 3.22 -11.12
C VAL A 19 -0.58 4.46 -12.01
N ALA A 20 -1.59 5.32 -11.83
CA ALA A 20 -1.73 6.55 -12.62
C ALA A 20 -0.80 7.68 -12.14
N GLN A 21 -0.62 7.85 -10.83
CA GLN A 21 0.22 8.88 -10.20
C GLN A 21 1.02 8.37 -9.00
N PRO A 22 2.29 8.77 -8.82
CA PRO A 22 3.05 8.42 -7.63
C PRO A 22 2.39 8.92 -6.34
N SER A 23 2.59 8.22 -5.23
CA SER A 23 2.18 8.72 -3.92
C SER A 23 2.96 9.98 -3.55
N THR A 24 2.33 10.88 -2.81
CA THR A 24 2.90 12.19 -2.42
C THR A 24 3.61 12.14 -1.07
N PHE A 25 4.00 10.95 -0.58
CA PHE A 25 4.61 10.82 0.74
C PHE A 25 6.00 11.48 0.82
N ASN A 26 6.26 12.18 1.92
CA ASN A 26 7.51 12.91 2.14
C ASN A 26 8.73 11.97 2.21
N ASP A 27 8.53 10.73 2.62
CA ASP A 27 9.56 9.70 2.76
C ASP A 27 9.49 8.62 1.66
N ARG A 28 8.90 8.95 0.50
CA ARG A 28 8.82 8.03 -0.64
C ARG A 28 10.19 7.50 -1.08
N GLU A 29 11.23 8.32 -1.02
CA GLU A 29 12.60 7.91 -1.35
C GLU A 29 13.18 6.87 -0.38
N SER A 30 12.63 6.78 0.84
CA SER A 30 13.01 5.74 1.80
C SER A 30 12.37 4.38 1.50
N VAL A 31 11.43 4.32 0.56
CA VAL A 31 10.82 3.08 0.07
C VAL A 31 11.77 2.43 -0.93
N SER A 32 12.12 1.17 -0.69
CA SER A 32 12.92 0.39 -1.64
C SER A 32 12.30 0.41 -3.04
N SER A 33 13.14 0.54 -4.08
CA SER A 33 12.70 0.70 -5.47
C SER A 33 11.66 -0.33 -5.93
N TRP A 34 11.85 -1.61 -5.55
CA TRP A 34 10.93 -2.71 -5.86
C TRP A 34 9.55 -2.60 -5.19
N ALA A 35 9.43 -1.83 -4.11
CA ALA A 35 8.20 -1.65 -3.35
C ALA A 35 7.45 -0.37 -3.70
N GLN A 36 8.10 0.61 -4.35
CA GLN A 36 7.49 1.91 -4.66
C GLN A 36 6.19 1.78 -5.44
N ALA A 37 6.20 1.01 -6.53
CA ALA A 37 5.00 0.80 -7.35
C ALA A 37 3.84 0.20 -6.55
N ALA A 38 4.11 -0.73 -5.65
CA ALA A 38 3.09 -1.35 -4.80
C ALA A 38 2.58 -0.39 -3.70
N VAL A 39 3.43 0.48 -3.17
CA VAL A 39 3.01 1.52 -2.22
C VAL A 39 2.09 2.53 -2.93
N ASP A 40 2.49 2.97 -4.12
CA ASP A 40 1.71 3.90 -4.93
C ASP A 40 0.34 3.29 -5.32
N ALA A 41 0.32 2.02 -5.75
CA ALA A 41 -0.91 1.28 -6.03
C ALA A 41 -1.81 1.14 -4.79
N ALA A 42 -1.24 0.75 -3.65
CA ALA A 42 -2.02 0.54 -2.43
C ALA A 42 -2.60 1.85 -1.87
N TYR A 43 -1.89 2.95 -2.09
CA TYR A 43 -2.37 4.30 -1.77
C TYR A 43 -3.53 4.71 -2.68
N GLN A 44 -3.40 4.53 -3.99
CA GLN A 44 -4.47 4.86 -4.96
C GLN A 44 -5.74 4.04 -4.74
N LEU A 45 -5.60 2.75 -4.43
CA LEU A 45 -6.74 1.87 -4.14
C LEU A 45 -7.36 2.14 -2.76
N GLY A 46 -6.77 3.05 -1.96
CA GLY A 46 -7.23 3.34 -0.60
C GLY A 46 -7.01 2.19 0.40
N LEU A 47 -6.30 1.14 0.00
CA LEU A 47 -6.02 -0.04 0.82
C LEU A 47 -5.04 0.28 1.95
N LEU A 48 -4.06 1.14 1.67
CA LEU A 48 -3.10 1.66 2.64
C LEU A 48 -3.18 3.18 2.70
N LYS A 49 -3.11 3.70 3.92
CA LYS A 49 -2.96 5.13 4.18
C LYS A 49 -1.62 5.36 4.86
N GLY A 50 -1.01 6.50 4.58
CA GLY A 50 0.16 6.93 5.33
C GLY A 50 -0.18 7.22 6.79
N ARG A 51 0.87 7.48 7.57
CA ARG A 51 0.79 7.98 8.93
C ARG A 51 0.79 9.52 8.92
N GLY A 52 0.76 10.11 10.11
CA GLY A 52 0.81 11.57 10.28
C GLY A 52 1.95 12.23 9.51
N ASN A 53 1.84 13.54 9.29
CA ASN A 53 2.81 14.36 8.57
C ASN A 53 3.09 13.89 7.13
N ASN A 54 2.11 13.27 6.47
CA ASN A 54 2.22 12.83 5.08
C ASN A 54 3.40 11.87 4.85
N THR A 55 3.59 10.90 5.76
CA THR A 55 4.66 9.90 5.70
C THR A 55 4.10 8.49 5.55
N PHE A 56 4.82 7.61 4.87
CA PHE A 56 4.48 6.19 4.74
C PHE A 56 5.17 5.33 5.81
N THR A 57 6.37 5.71 6.24
CA THR A 57 7.24 5.03 7.21
C THR A 57 7.59 3.59 6.82
N PRO A 58 8.22 3.35 5.65
CA PRO A 58 8.38 2.01 5.04
C PRO A 58 9.16 1.00 5.87
N LYS A 59 10.06 1.46 6.75
CA LYS A 59 10.92 0.63 7.59
C LYS A 59 10.36 0.40 9.00
N ALA A 60 9.30 1.12 9.36
CA ALA A 60 8.71 0.98 10.68
C ALA A 60 7.92 -0.33 10.78
N PRO A 61 7.93 -0.98 11.95
CA PRO A 61 7.09 -2.15 12.17
C PRO A 61 5.61 -1.78 12.03
N MET A 62 4.84 -2.73 11.54
CA MET A 62 3.40 -2.65 11.45
C MET A 62 2.81 -3.43 12.63
N THR A 63 1.87 -2.81 13.34
CA THR A 63 1.17 -3.46 14.45
C THR A 63 0.19 -4.51 13.95
N ARG A 64 -0.23 -5.42 14.83
CA ARG A 64 -1.28 -6.42 14.52
C ARG A 64 -2.59 -5.75 14.12
N ALA A 65 -2.96 -4.66 14.79
CA ALA A 65 -4.18 -3.91 14.51
C ALA A 65 -4.13 -3.25 13.12
N GLU A 66 -3.03 -2.59 12.77
CA GLU A 66 -2.83 -2.04 11.43
C GLU A 66 -2.90 -3.15 10.37
N SER A 67 -2.28 -4.31 10.64
CA SER A 67 -2.26 -5.43 9.70
C SER A 67 -3.67 -5.98 9.44
N ALA A 68 -4.46 -6.15 10.51
CA ALA A 68 -5.86 -6.57 10.40
C ALA A 68 -6.71 -5.56 9.63
N GLN A 69 -6.54 -4.26 9.89
CA GLN A 69 -7.27 -3.20 9.18
C GLN A 69 -7.03 -3.26 7.67
N VAL A 70 -5.77 -3.46 7.26
CA VAL A 70 -5.41 -3.49 5.84
C VAL A 70 -5.96 -4.74 5.14
N LEU A 71 -6.02 -5.87 5.84
CA LEU A 71 -6.70 -7.08 5.33
C LEU A 71 -8.21 -6.87 5.21
N VAL A 72 -8.85 -6.22 6.19
CA VAL A 72 -10.27 -5.87 6.10
C VAL A 72 -10.53 -4.97 4.90
N ASN A 73 -9.71 -3.94 4.68
CA ASN A 73 -9.83 -3.07 3.50
C ASN A 73 -9.73 -3.87 2.19
N LEU A 74 -8.82 -4.84 2.12
CA LEU A 74 -8.69 -5.71 0.94
C LEU A 74 -9.95 -6.56 0.72
N LEU A 75 -10.54 -7.11 1.78
CA LEU A 75 -11.70 -7.99 1.65
C LEU A 75 -13.00 -7.23 1.35
N THR A 76 -13.06 -5.94 1.66
CA THR A 76 -14.26 -5.10 1.47
C THR A 76 -14.18 -4.16 0.27
N ILE A 77 -13.02 -4.05 -0.39
CA ILE A 77 -12.87 -3.28 -1.63
C ILE A 77 -13.79 -3.89 -2.70
N LYS A 78 -14.56 -3.03 -3.38
CA LYS A 78 -15.51 -3.42 -4.44
C LYS A 78 -14.90 -3.22 -5.82
#